data_AF-A0AAW2URH6-F1
#
_entry.id   AF-A0AAW2URH6-F1
#
_cell.length_a   1.000
_cell.length_b   1.000
_cell.length_c   1.000
_cell.angle_alpha   90.00
_cell.angle_beta   90.00
_cell.angle_gamma   90.00
#
_symmetry.space_group_name_H-M   'P 1'
#
loop_
_entity.id
_entity.type
_entity.pdbx_description
1 polymer ?
#
loop_
_entity_poly.entity_id
_entity_poly.type
_entity_poly.pdbx_seq_one_letter_code
_entity_poly.pdbx_strand_id
1 'polypeptide(L)'
;MYIISSNLVWLQRISETLDVEIKRWAAGKEGNLRALLSTLQYVLWPECGWQPVSLTDLITGASVKKVYRKATLCIHPDKVQQKGATLQQKYIAEKVFDLLKFCRVCPHGEPGKLWADTYVSAHKKLVISIS
;
A
#
# COMPACT_ATOMS: atom_id res chain seq x y z
N MET A 1 23.80 11.32 -25.40
CA MET A 1 24.09 10.32 -24.34
C MET A 1 23.85 10.82 -22.90
N TYR A 2 23.42 12.07 -22.66
CA TYR A 2 23.32 12.65 -21.30
C TYR A 2 21.91 12.68 -20.67
N ILE A 3 20.84 12.29 -21.40
CA ILE A 3 19.45 12.46 -20.91
C ILE A 3 18.96 11.27 -20.05
N ILE A 4 19.55 10.08 -20.22
CA ILE A 4 19.11 8.86 -19.50
C ILE A 4 19.66 8.84 -18.05
N SER A 5 20.86 9.37 -17.82
CA SER A 5 21.51 9.35 -16.50
C SER A 5 20.84 10.30 -15.50
N SER A 6 20.39 11.48 -15.95
CA SER A 6 19.66 12.41 -15.06
C SER A 6 18.32 11.84 -14.61
N ASN A 7 17.56 11.21 -15.50
CA ASN A 7 16.28 10.58 -15.12
C ASN A 7 16.48 9.47 -14.07
N LEU A 8 17.46 8.58 -14.24
CA LEU A 8 17.73 7.51 -13.28
C LEU A 8 18.14 8.02 -11.88
N VAL A 9 18.98 9.06 -11.81
CA VAL A 9 19.38 9.67 -10.52
C VAL A 9 18.21 10.42 -9.87
N TRP A 10 17.37 11.11 -10.67
CA TRP A 10 16.15 11.76 -10.18
C TRP A 10 15.16 10.75 -9.61
N LEU A 11 14.97 9.60 -10.27
CA LEU A 11 14.13 8.52 -9.78
C LEU A 11 14.64 7.94 -8.45
N GLN A 12 15.95 7.77 -8.32
CA GLN A 12 16.57 7.25 -7.11
C GLN A 12 16.39 8.20 -5.91
N ARG A 13 16.64 9.50 -6.10
CA ARG A 13 16.46 10.52 -5.03
C ARG A 13 15.01 10.65 -4.57
N ILE A 14 14.07 10.58 -5.52
CA ILE A 14 12.65 10.59 -5.21
C ILE A 14 12.27 9.35 -4.40
N SER A 15 12.75 8.17 -4.80
CA SER A 15 12.54 6.93 -4.06
C SER A 15 13.09 7.00 -2.64
N GLU A 16 14.30 7.52 -2.45
CA GLU A 16 14.94 7.63 -1.13
C GLU A 16 14.16 8.55 -0.18
N THR A 17 13.72 9.70 -0.69
CA THR A 17 12.93 10.66 0.10
C THR A 17 11.60 10.05 0.53
N LEU A 18 10.89 9.42 -0.42
CA LEU A 18 9.62 8.74 -0.14
C LEU A 18 9.79 7.57 0.83
N ASP A 19 10.88 6.80 0.70
CA ASP A 19 11.18 5.72 1.63
C ASP A 19 11.37 6.24 3.06
N VAL A 20 12.07 7.36 3.24
CA VAL A 20 12.25 7.98 4.56
C VAL A 20 10.91 8.43 5.14
N GLU A 21 10.06 9.05 4.33
CA GLU A 21 8.73 9.49 4.76
C GLU A 21 7.83 8.32 5.15
N ILE A 22 7.80 7.26 4.35
CA ILE A 22 7.00 6.06 4.60
C ILE A 22 7.51 5.30 5.84
N LYS A 23 8.84 5.17 6.00
CA LYS A 23 9.44 4.57 7.20
C LYS A 23 9.14 5.39 8.44
N ARG A 24 9.29 6.72 8.37
CA ARG A 24 8.96 7.62 9.48
C ARG A 24 7.49 7.54 9.86
N TRP A 25 6.61 7.45 8.85
CA TRP A 25 5.20 7.24 9.09
C TRP A 25 4.97 5.90 9.79
N ALA A 26 5.54 4.80 9.29
CA ALA A 26 5.35 3.45 9.82
C ALA A 26 5.99 3.22 11.20
N ALA A 27 7.01 4.01 11.55
CA ALA A 27 7.76 3.89 12.80
C ALA A 27 6.86 3.88 14.04
N GLY A 28 6.99 2.84 14.86
CA GLY A 28 6.22 2.65 16.09
C GLY A 28 4.80 2.13 15.87
N LYS A 29 4.40 1.86 14.62
CA LYS A 29 3.11 1.25 14.27
C LYS A 29 3.22 0.04 13.34
N GLU A 30 4.44 -0.44 13.10
CA GLU A 30 4.68 -1.68 12.36
C GLU A 30 3.98 -2.86 13.06
N GLY A 31 3.34 -3.74 12.29
CA GLY A 31 2.55 -4.84 12.85
C GLY A 31 1.19 -4.45 13.42
N ASN A 32 0.94 -3.17 13.69
CA ASN A 32 -0.35 -2.70 14.20
C ASN A 32 -1.25 -2.19 13.07
N LEU A 33 -2.06 -3.11 12.53
CA LEU A 33 -2.95 -2.81 11.41
C LEU A 33 -3.93 -1.65 11.71
N ARG A 34 -4.45 -1.55 12.95
CA ARG A 34 -5.40 -0.48 13.31
C ARG A 34 -4.73 0.89 13.29
N ALA A 35 -3.53 0.99 13.86
CA ALA A 35 -2.75 2.22 13.88
C ALA A 35 -2.38 2.67 12.45
N LEU A 36 -1.97 1.73 11.59
CA LEU A 36 -1.68 2.01 10.18
C LEU A 36 -2.92 2.53 9.45
N LEU A 37 -4.06 1.83 9.54
CA LEU A 37 -5.29 2.23 8.86
C LEU A 37 -5.80 3.60 9.30
N SER A 38 -5.74 3.91 10.61
CA SER A 38 -6.23 5.20 11.13
C SER A 38 -5.38 6.42 10.73
N THR A 39 -4.19 6.18 10.17
CA THR A 39 -3.21 7.24 9.86
C THR A 39 -2.79 7.25 8.38
N LEU A 40 -3.50 6.53 7.51
CA LEU A 40 -3.19 6.45 6.07
C LEU A 40 -3.25 7.82 5.36
N GLN A 41 -4.10 8.74 5.82
CA GLN A 41 -4.25 10.09 5.26
C GLN A 41 -2.96 10.92 5.28
N TYR A 42 -1.98 10.57 6.11
CA TYR A 42 -0.70 11.29 6.20
C TYR A 42 0.35 10.81 5.18
N VAL A 43 0.12 9.68 4.52
CA VAL A 43 1.05 9.10 3.55
C VAL A 43 0.42 8.97 2.15
N LEU A 44 -0.90 8.89 2.07
CA LEU A 44 -1.61 8.83 0.79
C LEU A 44 -1.85 10.23 0.21
N TRP A 45 -1.94 10.28 -1.13
CA TRP A 45 -2.22 11.51 -1.86
C TRP A 45 -3.74 11.78 -1.94
N PRO A 46 -4.19 13.05 -2.03
CA PRO A 46 -5.61 13.41 -1.96
C PRO A 46 -6.50 12.70 -3.00
N GLU A 47 -5.99 12.49 -4.22
CA GLU A 47 -6.75 11.95 -5.36
C GLU A 47 -6.93 10.42 -5.29
N CYS A 48 -6.32 9.73 -4.31
CA CYS A 48 -6.47 8.29 -4.17
C CYS A 48 -7.89 7.87 -3.76
N GLY A 49 -8.67 8.79 -3.19
CA GLY A 49 -10.03 8.54 -2.70
C GLY A 49 -10.09 7.97 -1.29
N TRP A 50 -8.99 8.03 -0.54
CA TRP A 50 -8.96 7.65 0.88
C TRP A 50 -9.74 8.65 1.72
N GLN A 51 -10.45 8.15 2.73
CA GLN A 51 -11.14 8.95 3.73
C GLN A 51 -10.56 8.61 5.11
N PRO A 52 -10.19 9.61 5.94
CA PRO A 52 -9.68 9.37 7.28
C PRO A 52 -10.63 8.49 8.10
N VAL A 53 -10.06 7.56 8.87
CA VAL A 53 -10.82 6.65 9.72
C VAL A 53 -10.29 6.76 11.15
N SER A 54 -11.19 6.92 12.12
CA SER A 54 -10.81 7.02 13.53
C SER A 54 -10.48 5.63 14.12
N LEU A 55 -9.68 5.60 15.19
CA LEU A 55 -9.46 4.35 15.93
C LEU A 55 -10.75 3.81 16.56
N THR A 56 -11.70 4.69 16.91
CA THR A 56 -13.02 4.30 17.42
C THR A 56 -13.86 3.55 16.38
N ASP A 57 -13.65 3.82 15.09
CA ASP A 57 -14.28 3.05 14.01
C ASP A 57 -13.60 1.69 13.76
N LEU A 58 -12.44 1.43 14.39
CA LEU A 58 -11.60 0.26 14.19
C LEU A 58 -11.58 -0.70 15.40
N ILE A 59 -12.56 -0.60 16.30
CA ILE A 59 -12.66 -1.45 17.49
C ILE A 59 -12.84 -2.94 17.10
N THR A 60 -13.84 -3.22 16.26
CA THR A 60 -14.23 -4.60 15.92
C THR A 60 -13.40 -5.20 14.79
N GLY A 61 -13.17 -6.52 14.80
CA GLY A 61 -12.50 -7.20 13.69
C GLY A 61 -13.23 -7.04 12.35
N ALA A 62 -14.56 -6.96 12.36
CA ALA A 62 -15.37 -6.72 11.17
C ALA A 62 -15.14 -5.33 10.57
N SER A 63 -15.08 -4.28 11.41
CA SER A 63 -14.80 -2.92 10.94
C SER A 63 -13.37 -2.77 10.43
N VAL A 64 -12.39 -3.37 11.10
CA VAL A 64 -11.00 -3.44 10.60
C VAL A 64 -10.93 -4.11 9.24
N LYS A 65 -11.60 -5.26 9.05
CA LYS A 65 -11.63 -5.99 7.77
C LYS A 65 -12.27 -5.16 6.65
N LYS A 66 -13.34 -4.41 6.96
CA LYS A 66 -14.02 -3.51 6.02
C LYS A 66 -13.12 -2.35 5.60
N VAL A 67 -12.47 -1.69 6.55
CA VAL A 67 -11.58 -0.54 6.29
C VAL A 67 -10.31 -0.98 5.56
N TYR A 68 -9.73 -2.12 5.94
CA TYR A 68 -8.62 -2.74 5.22
C TYR A 68 -8.94 -2.96 3.74
N ARG A 69 -10.11 -3.55 3.44
CA ARG A 69 -10.54 -3.75 2.04
C ARG A 69 -10.61 -2.44 1.27
N LYS A 70 -11.18 -1.39 1.88
CA LYS A 70 -11.21 -0.05 1.28
C LYS A 70 -9.80 0.48 1.00
N ALA A 71 -8.90 0.37 1.97
CA ALA A 71 -7.51 0.81 1.82
C ALA A 71 -6.85 0.09 0.64
N THR A 72 -6.94 -1.25 0.61
CA THR A 72 -6.34 -2.06 -0.46
C THR A 72 -6.87 -1.74 -1.84
N LEU A 73 -8.13 -1.30 -1.98
CA LEU A 73 -8.68 -0.87 -3.26
C LEU A 73 -8.19 0.51 -3.70
N CYS A 74 -7.99 1.43 -2.75
CA CYS A 74 -7.50 2.78 -3.04
C CYS A 74 -6.06 2.76 -3.56
N ILE A 75 -5.23 1.89 -2.96
CA ILE A 75 -3.78 1.81 -3.25
C ILE A 75 -3.41 0.58 -4.08
N HIS A 76 -4.39 -0.15 -4.64
CA HIS A 76 -4.09 -1.30 -5.49
C HIS A 76 -3.30 -0.85 -6.72
N PRO A 77 -2.17 -1.51 -7.09
CA PRO A 77 -1.33 -1.07 -8.21
C PRO A 77 -2.12 -0.94 -9.52
N ASP A 78 -3.00 -1.90 -9.83
CA ASP A 78 -3.90 -1.82 -11.01
C ASP A 78 -4.80 -0.57 -11.00
N LYS A 79 -5.41 -0.23 -9.85
CA LYS A 79 -6.30 0.94 -9.75
C LYS A 79 -5.54 2.25 -9.79
N VAL A 80 -4.38 2.30 -9.15
CA VAL A 80 -3.47 3.45 -9.18
C VAL A 80 -2.96 3.69 -10.61
N GLN A 81 -2.60 2.61 -11.33
CA GLN A 81 -2.22 2.68 -12.74
C GLN A 81 -3.36 3.19 -13.64
N GLN A 82 -4.58 2.67 -13.48
CA GLN A 82 -5.76 3.09 -14.25
C GLN A 82 -6.11 4.57 -14.07
N LYS A 83 -5.80 5.15 -12.91
CA LYS A 83 -6.04 6.57 -12.61
C LYS A 83 -4.95 7.52 -13.13
N GLY A 84 -3.95 7.01 -13.86
CA GLY A 84 -2.86 7.84 -14.39
C GLY A 84 -1.92 8.36 -13.30
N ALA A 85 -1.74 7.61 -12.21
CA ALA A 85 -0.94 8.04 -11.08
C ALA A 85 0.53 8.34 -11.46
N THR A 86 1.13 9.30 -10.76
CA THR A 86 2.54 9.63 -10.92
C THR A 86 3.41 8.48 -10.41
N LEU A 87 4.69 8.48 -10.78
CA LEU A 87 5.61 7.45 -10.30
C LEU A 87 5.75 7.47 -8.77
N GLN A 88 5.72 8.66 -8.15
CA GLN A 88 5.73 8.81 -6.69
C GLN A 88 4.52 8.13 -6.05
N GLN A 89 3.33 8.35 -6.62
CA GLN A 89 2.09 7.75 -6.12
C GLN A 89 2.10 6.22 -6.28
N LYS A 90 2.63 5.69 -7.39
CA LYS A 90 2.82 4.25 -7.58
C LYS A 90 3.76 3.66 -6.52
N TYR A 91 4.85 4.36 -6.24
CA TYR A 91 5.83 3.94 -5.23
C TYR A 91 5.23 3.92 -3.82
N ILE A 92 4.56 5.00 -3.42
CA ILE A 92 3.85 5.09 -2.15
C ILE A 92 2.81 3.96 -2.03
N ALA A 93 2.01 3.76 -3.09
CA ALA A 93 0.99 2.72 -3.12
C ALA A 93 1.58 1.34 -2.87
N GLU A 94 2.65 0.98 -3.57
CA GLU A 94 3.33 -0.30 -3.44
C GLU A 94 3.85 -0.52 -2.02
N LYS A 95 4.62 0.43 -1.47
CA LYS A 95 5.20 0.31 -0.13
C LYS A 95 4.15 0.24 0.98
N VAL A 96 3.14 1.11 0.93
CA VAL A 96 2.07 1.13 1.93
C VAL A 96 1.23 -0.15 1.83
N PHE A 97 0.98 -0.63 0.61
CA PHE A 97 0.24 -1.87 0.40
C PHE A 97 0.96 -3.10 0.98
N ASP A 98 2.28 -3.18 0.83
CA ASP A 98 3.09 -4.23 1.43
C ASP A 98 3.09 -4.18 2.96
N LEU A 99 3.21 -2.99 3.56
CA LEU A 99 3.11 -2.81 5.01
C LEU A 99 1.76 -3.29 5.56
N LEU A 100 0.65 -2.96 4.89
CA LEU A 100 -0.68 -3.40 5.28
C LEU A 100 -0.85 -4.92 5.14
N LYS A 101 -0.23 -5.54 4.13
CA LYS A 101 -0.22 -7.01 3.97
C LYS A 101 0.56 -7.70 5.08
N PHE A 102 1.74 -7.19 5.43
CA PHE A 102 2.58 -7.79 6.47
C PHE A 102 1.87 -7.80 7.83
N CYS A 103 1.17 -6.71 8.17
CA CYS A 103 0.41 -6.63 9.43
C CYS A 103 -0.81 -7.56 9.51
N ARG A 104 -1.26 -8.11 8.37
CA ARG A 104 -2.35 -9.08 8.36
C ARG A 104 -1.91 -10.49 8.72
N VAL A 105 -0.62 -10.80 8.63
CA VAL A 105 -0.10 -12.13 8.94
C VAL A 105 0.09 -12.26 10.45
N CYS A 106 -1.01 -12.48 11.17
CA CYS A 106 -0.97 -13.05 12.51
C CYS A 106 -1.12 -14.59 12.39
N PRO A 107 -0.19 -15.40 12.89
CA PRO A 107 -0.18 -16.86 12.70
C PRO A 107 -1.10 -17.64 13.66
N HIS A 108 -2.11 -17.02 14.26
CA HIS A 108 -3.05 -17.73 15.14
C HIS A 108 -4.49 -17.62 14.63
N GLY A 109 -4.95 -18.70 13.96
CA GLY A 109 -6.21 -19.32 14.39
C GLY A 109 -7.43 -19.35 13.47
N GLU A 110 -7.32 -19.28 12.13
CA GLU A 110 -8.44 -19.72 11.27
C GLU A 110 -7.94 -20.58 10.09
N PRO A 111 -8.16 -21.92 10.12
CA PRO A 111 -7.96 -22.75 8.94
C PRO A 111 -9.11 -22.51 7.96
N GLY A 112 -8.77 -22.00 6.79
CA GLY A 112 -9.65 -22.00 5.63
C GLY A 112 -10.49 -20.74 5.44
N LYS A 113 -9.85 -19.64 5.02
CA LYS A 113 -10.17 -18.93 3.76
C LYS A 113 -8.95 -18.10 3.34
N LEU A 114 -8.20 -18.63 2.38
CA LEU A 114 -7.09 -17.97 1.73
C LEU A 114 -7.63 -16.82 0.87
N TRP A 115 -7.81 -15.66 1.49
CA TRP A 115 -8.10 -14.41 0.77
C TRP A 115 -6.96 -14.01 -0.19
N ALA A 116 -5.81 -14.70 -0.15
CA ALA A 116 -4.67 -14.49 -1.03
C ALA A 116 -4.87 -15.11 -2.42
N ASP A 117 -5.84 -16.00 -2.62
CA ASP A 117 -6.06 -16.69 -3.90
C ASP A 117 -6.52 -15.76 -5.03
N THR A 118 -7.16 -14.63 -4.71
CA THR A 118 -7.59 -13.68 -5.73
C THR A 118 -6.49 -12.68 -6.11
N TYR A 119 -5.49 -12.43 -5.23
CA TYR A 119 -4.46 -11.42 -5.46
C TYR A 119 -3.21 -11.99 -6.15
N VAL A 120 -2.79 -13.22 -5.80
CA VAL A 120 -1.58 -13.83 -6.37
C VAL A 120 -1.79 -14.28 -7.82
N SER A 121 -3.03 -14.60 -8.21
CA SER A 121 -3.36 -15.01 -9.58
C SER A 121 -3.33 -13.84 -10.58
N ALA A 122 -3.63 -12.62 -10.14
CA ALA A 122 -3.50 -11.41 -10.96
C ALA A 122 -2.04 -10.96 -11.12
N HIS A 123 -1.22 -11.14 -10.08
CA HIS A 123 0.18 -10.68 -10.09
C HIS A 123 1.11 -11.57 -10.94
N LYS A 124 0.80 -12.86 -11.13
CA LYS A 124 1.53 -13.72 -12.08
C LYS A 124 1.23 -13.40 -13.56
N LYS A 125 0.12 -12.74 -13.88
CA LYS A 125 -0.16 -12.32 -15.28
C LYS A 125 0.62 -11.06 -15.70
N LEU A 126 1.03 -10.22 -14.76
CA LEU A 126 1.72 -8.96 -15.08
C LEU A 126 3.25 -9.12 -15.21
N VAL A 127 3.85 -10.09 -14.49
CA VAL A 127 5.30 -10.36 -14.56
C VAL A 127 5.69 -11.17 -15.81
N ILE A 128 4.76 -11.89 -16.44
CA ILE A 128 5.04 -12.73 -17.62
C ILE A 128 4.73 -12.01 -18.95
N SER A 129 4.20 -10.77 -18.91
CA SER A 129 3.89 -10.02 -20.14
C SER A 129 5.01 -9.03 -20.57
N ILE A 130 6.15 -9.03 -19.88
CA ILE A 130 7.36 -8.25 -20.25
C ILE A 130 8.55 -9.22 -20.43
N SER A 131 8.31 -10.35 -21.08
CA SER A 131 9.35 -11.28 -21.55
C SER A 131 8.96 -11.84 -22.90
#